data_AF-S7Y3W8-F1
#
_entry.id   AF-S7Y3W8-F1
#
_cell.length_a   1.000
_cell.length_b   1.000
_cell.length_c   1.000
_cell.angle_alpha   90.00
_cell.angle_beta   90.00
_cell.angle_gamma   90.00
#
_symmetry.space_group_name_H-M   'P 1'
#
loop_
_entity.id
_entity.type
_entity.pdbx_description
1 polymer ?
#
loop_
_entity_poly.entity_id
_entity_poly.type
_entity_poly.pdbx_seq_one_letter_code
_entity_poly.pdbx_strand_id
1 'polypeptide(L)'
;MKNKIIEGQLTFSFTEPNATKYDEWSFYRNQFNAVCGGTKAVDLLYLEQQNFWLIEIKDYRQHTRTKTIDLADEIALKVRDTLAGLVAAQVNANEQIERDFAKKALKKKRIRVVLHLEQPIHTSRLFPRAINPADVKLKLRQKVRAIDTHPLVVDQKNKMLWSVT
;
A
#
# COMPACT_ATOMS: atom_id res chain seq x y z
N MET A 1 11.12 1.79 -19.75
CA MET A 1 10.85 3.10 -19.12
C MET A 1 10.40 2.83 -17.69
N LYS A 2 11.04 3.43 -16.69
CA LYS A 2 10.64 3.29 -15.27
C LYS A 2 9.40 4.14 -15.03
N ASN A 3 8.34 3.60 -14.43
CA ASN A 3 7.19 4.40 -13.99
C ASN A 3 7.54 5.05 -12.65
N LYS A 4 7.33 6.36 -12.55
CA LYS A 4 7.61 7.16 -11.35
C LYS A 4 6.30 7.62 -10.75
N ILE A 5 6.13 7.38 -9.46
CA ILE A 5 4.98 7.83 -8.68
C ILE A 5 5.50 8.66 -7.51
N ILE A 6 4.93 9.83 -7.31
CA ILE A 6 5.25 10.71 -6.19
C ILE A 6 4.13 10.58 -5.14
N GLU A 7 4.54 10.31 -3.89
CA GLU A 7 3.67 10.27 -2.73
C GLU A 7 4.29 11.11 -1.62
N GLY A 8 3.71 12.29 -1.34
CA GLY A 8 4.31 13.28 -0.47
C GLY A 8 5.70 13.69 -0.96
N GLN A 9 6.73 13.47 -0.13
CA GLN A 9 8.14 13.77 -0.44
C GLN A 9 8.90 12.57 -1.01
N LEU A 10 8.24 11.43 -1.21
CA LEU A 10 8.86 10.20 -1.69
C LEU A 10 8.58 9.99 -3.17
N THR A 11 9.64 9.68 -3.94
CA THR A 11 9.51 9.28 -5.34
C THR A 11 9.78 7.79 -5.49
N PHE A 12 8.74 7.02 -5.81
CA PHE A 12 8.82 5.60 -6.12
C PHE A 12 9.11 5.40 -7.60
N SER A 13 10.21 4.70 -7.91
CA SER A 13 10.60 4.37 -9.29
C SER A 13 10.52 2.87 -9.52
N PHE A 14 9.48 2.41 -10.21
CA PHE A 14 9.21 1.00 -10.49
C PHE A 14 9.97 0.51 -11.73
N THR A 15 10.38 -0.76 -11.74
CA THR A 15 11.06 -1.38 -12.89
C THR A 15 10.14 -1.60 -14.08
N GLU A 16 8.86 -1.88 -13.82
CA GLU A 16 7.80 -2.02 -14.83
C GLU A 16 6.81 -0.85 -14.77
N PRO A 17 6.10 -0.53 -15.87
CA PRO A 17 5.18 0.59 -15.90
C PRO A 17 3.85 0.37 -15.17
N ASN A 18 3.63 -0.80 -14.58
CA ASN A 18 2.32 -1.23 -14.08
C ASN A 18 2.06 -0.84 -12.62
N ALA A 19 2.45 0.37 -12.22
CA ALA A 19 2.18 0.95 -10.90
C ALA A 19 1.14 2.07 -11.00
N THR A 20 0.30 2.24 -9.97
CA THR A 20 -0.74 3.27 -9.93
C THR A 20 -1.09 3.65 -8.49
N LYS A 21 -1.64 4.86 -8.29
CA LYS A 21 -2.14 5.34 -7.00
C LYS A 21 -3.62 4.97 -6.86
N TYR A 22 -3.92 3.98 -6.04
CA TYR A 22 -5.28 3.41 -5.98
C TYR A 22 -6.25 4.28 -5.19
N ASP A 23 -5.78 4.94 -4.15
CA ASP A 23 -6.56 5.95 -3.41
C ASP A 23 -6.92 7.18 -4.25
N GLU A 24 -6.29 7.32 -5.43
CA GLU A 24 -6.62 8.33 -6.45
C GLU A 24 -7.51 7.84 -7.59
N TRP A 25 -7.81 6.54 -7.67
CA TRP A 25 -8.70 6.01 -8.70
C TRP A 25 -10.08 6.67 -8.64
N SER A 26 -10.62 6.99 -9.82
CA SER A 26 -11.95 7.57 -9.97
C SER A 26 -13.00 6.62 -9.41
N PHE A 27 -12.90 5.31 -9.71
CA PHE A 27 -13.80 4.32 -9.15
C PHE A 27 -13.74 4.28 -7.62
N TYR A 28 -12.53 4.29 -7.03
CA TYR A 28 -12.40 4.28 -5.58
C TYR A 28 -13.04 5.53 -4.97
N ARG A 29 -12.60 6.72 -5.39
CA ARG A 29 -13.05 7.99 -4.80
C ARG A 29 -14.55 8.24 -4.97
N ASN A 30 -15.08 7.96 -6.16
CA ASN A 30 -16.42 8.39 -6.54
C ASN A 30 -17.49 7.31 -6.38
N GLN A 31 -17.10 6.04 -6.24
CA GLN A 31 -18.06 4.93 -6.17
C GLN A 31 -17.84 4.01 -4.98
N PHE A 32 -16.59 3.63 -4.69
CA PHE A 32 -16.31 2.58 -3.69
C PHE A 32 -16.04 3.10 -2.27
N ASN A 33 -15.50 4.32 -2.12
CA ASN A 33 -15.08 4.87 -0.82
C ASN A 33 -16.24 4.94 0.19
N ALA A 34 -17.47 5.21 -0.26
CA ALA A 34 -18.65 5.30 0.60
C ALA A 34 -19.35 3.94 0.85
N VAL A 35 -18.94 2.87 0.18
CA VAL A 35 -19.61 1.56 0.26
C VAL A 35 -19.55 1.00 1.68
N CYS A 36 -20.65 0.36 2.12
CA CYS A 36 -20.75 -0.35 3.40
C CYS A 36 -20.33 0.47 4.64
N GLY A 37 -20.60 1.79 4.64
CA GLY A 37 -20.26 2.67 5.78
C GLY A 37 -18.85 3.25 5.72
N GLY A 38 -18.17 3.11 4.59
CA GLY A 38 -16.86 3.69 4.34
C GLY A 38 -15.78 2.62 4.20
N THR A 39 -14.94 2.77 3.18
CA THR A 39 -13.81 1.87 2.94
C THR A 39 -12.48 2.62 3.12
N LYS A 40 -11.39 1.86 3.20
CA LYS A 40 -10.03 2.40 3.17
C LYS A 40 -9.30 1.90 1.92
N ALA A 41 -8.27 2.64 1.50
CA ALA A 41 -7.43 2.29 0.38
C ALA A 41 -5.96 2.24 0.82
N VAL A 42 -5.21 1.26 0.29
CA VAL A 42 -3.74 1.40 0.21
C VAL A 42 -3.39 2.47 -0.81
N ASP A 43 -2.24 3.10 -0.64
CA ASP A 43 -1.82 4.22 -1.49
C ASP A 43 -1.48 3.73 -2.91
N LEU A 44 -0.60 2.72 -3.05
CA LEU A 44 -0.13 2.24 -4.36
C LEU A 44 -0.46 0.78 -4.63
N LEU A 45 -0.71 0.49 -5.90
CA LEU A 45 -0.77 -0.85 -6.45
C LEU A 45 0.33 -1.04 -7.50
N TYR A 46 0.95 -2.21 -7.52
CA TYR A 46 1.97 -2.53 -8.51
C TYR A 46 1.86 -3.98 -9.00
N LEU A 47 1.91 -4.15 -10.32
CA LEU A 47 1.93 -5.47 -10.97
C LEU A 47 3.33 -5.74 -11.52
N GLU A 48 3.87 -6.91 -11.17
CA GLU A 48 5.16 -7.37 -11.66
C GLU A 48 5.08 -8.88 -11.88
N GLN A 49 5.38 -9.35 -13.10
CA GLN A 49 5.32 -10.78 -13.46
C GLN A 49 4.10 -11.52 -12.87
N GLN A 50 4.29 -12.32 -11.82
CA GLN A 50 3.26 -13.13 -11.16
C GLN A 50 2.75 -12.52 -9.85
N ASN A 51 3.32 -11.40 -9.42
CA ASN A 51 3.05 -10.71 -8.17
C ASN A 51 2.10 -9.52 -8.38
N PHE A 52 1.20 -9.35 -7.42
CA PHE A 52 0.39 -8.17 -7.22
C PHE A 52 0.73 -7.57 -5.86
N TRP A 53 1.31 -6.38 -5.86
CA TRP A 53 1.78 -5.68 -4.67
C TRP A 53 0.74 -4.64 -4.23
N LEU A 54 0.33 -4.71 -2.97
CA LEU A 54 -0.41 -3.65 -2.26
C LEU A 54 0.57 -2.92 -1.35
N ILE A 55 0.73 -1.62 -1.55
CA ILE A 55 1.77 -0.83 -0.89
C ILE A 55 1.10 0.33 -0.15
N GLU A 56 1.23 0.31 1.17
CA GLU A 56 0.88 1.43 2.04
C GLU A 56 2.14 2.21 2.42
N ILE A 57 2.05 3.53 2.42
CA ILE A 57 3.15 4.45 2.70
C ILE A 57 2.86 5.23 3.98
N LYS A 58 3.86 5.26 4.87
CA LYS A 58 3.87 6.07 6.08
C LYS A 58 5.22 6.74 6.23
N ASP A 59 5.24 8.06 6.06
CA ASP A 59 6.42 8.88 6.33
C ASP A 59 6.28 9.64 7.64
N TYR A 60 6.86 9.09 8.71
CA TYR A 60 6.89 9.70 10.04
C TYR A 60 8.10 10.60 10.27
N ARG A 61 8.89 10.92 9.23
CA ARG A 61 9.99 11.89 9.34
C ARG A 61 9.47 13.32 9.48
N GLN A 62 8.28 13.60 8.94
CA GLN A 62 7.67 14.94 8.92
C GLN A 62 6.65 15.14 10.05
N HIS A 63 5.90 14.09 10.41
CA HIS A 63 4.82 14.18 11.38
C HIS A 63 4.78 12.94 12.27
N THR A 64 4.59 13.14 13.57
CA THR A 64 4.37 12.05 14.52
C THR A 64 3.01 11.40 14.26
N ARG A 65 2.94 10.07 14.42
CA ARG A 65 1.66 9.36 14.36
C ARG A 65 0.70 9.90 15.43
N THR A 66 -0.49 10.32 15.02
CA THR A 66 -1.57 10.80 15.91
C THR A 66 -2.70 9.78 16.09
N LYS A 67 -2.79 8.79 15.19
CA LYS A 67 -3.87 7.80 15.22
C LYS A 67 -3.68 6.78 16.33
N THR A 68 -4.77 6.50 17.05
CA THR A 68 -4.83 5.54 18.17
C THR A 68 -4.93 4.08 17.71
N ILE A 69 -5.46 3.81 16.51
CA ILE A 69 -5.50 2.46 15.94
C ILE A 69 -4.07 1.92 15.78
N ASP A 70 -3.86 0.62 16.01
CA ASP A 70 -2.58 -0.02 15.75
C ASP A 70 -2.25 0.05 14.24
N LEU A 71 -0.99 0.29 13.90
CA LEU A 71 -0.58 0.46 12.51
C LEU A 71 -0.81 -0.80 11.67
N ALA A 72 -0.59 -2.00 12.23
CA ALA A 72 -0.82 -3.24 11.50
C ALA A 72 -2.33 -3.46 11.23
N ASP A 73 -3.18 -3.09 12.18
CA ASP A 73 -4.64 -3.15 12.01
C ASP A 73 -5.13 -2.16 10.95
N GLU A 74 -4.60 -0.92 10.94
CA GLU A 74 -4.90 0.07 9.91
C GLU A 74 -4.57 -0.44 8.51
N ILE A 75 -3.41 -1.07 8.33
CA ILE A 75 -2.97 -1.60 7.04
C ILE A 75 -3.79 -2.82 6.64
N ALA A 76 -4.08 -3.73 7.57
CA ALA A 76 -4.91 -4.89 7.28
C ALA A 76 -6.31 -4.50 6.81
N LEU A 77 -6.91 -3.46 7.40
CA LEU A 77 -8.18 -2.88 6.95
C LEU A 77 -8.06 -2.33 5.54
N LYS A 78 -7.04 -1.50 5.27
CA LYS A 78 -6.77 -0.96 3.92
C LYS A 78 -6.60 -2.06 2.88
N VAL A 79 -5.82 -3.10 3.18
CA VAL A 79 -5.60 -4.23 2.27
C VAL A 79 -6.90 -4.96 1.96
N ARG A 80 -7.68 -5.31 2.99
CA ARG A 80 -8.97 -6.00 2.83
C ARG A 80 -9.90 -5.19 1.93
N ASP A 81 -10.05 -3.91 2.24
CA ASP A 81 -10.98 -3.02 1.55
C ASP A 81 -10.54 -2.75 0.10
N THR A 82 -9.23 -2.57 -0.15
CA THR A 82 -8.70 -2.48 -1.52
C THR A 82 -8.96 -3.73 -2.33
N LEU A 83 -8.79 -4.94 -1.77
CA LEU A 83 -9.08 -6.18 -2.48
C LEU A 83 -10.57 -6.29 -2.86
N ALA A 84 -11.47 -5.94 -1.94
CA ALA A 84 -12.90 -5.88 -2.23
C ALA A 84 -13.20 -4.83 -3.33
N GLY A 85 -12.56 -3.67 -3.25
CA GLY A 85 -12.69 -2.61 -4.24
C GLY A 85 -12.20 -3.01 -5.62
N LEU A 86 -11.13 -3.79 -5.73
CA LEU A 86 -10.64 -4.32 -7.00
C LEU A 86 -11.61 -5.33 -7.62
N VAL A 87 -12.23 -6.19 -6.78
CA VAL A 87 -13.27 -7.13 -7.25
C VAL A 87 -14.47 -6.37 -7.81
N ALA A 88 -14.87 -5.27 -7.20
CA ALA A 88 -15.95 -4.42 -7.73
C ALA A 88 -15.49 -3.65 -8.99
N ALA A 89 -14.26 -3.11 -8.99
CA ALA A 89 -13.72 -2.30 -10.07
C ALA A 89 -13.59 -3.07 -11.39
N GLN A 90 -13.19 -4.35 -11.35
CA GLN A 90 -13.06 -5.15 -12.59
C GLN A 90 -14.37 -5.28 -13.38
N VAL A 91 -15.53 -5.09 -12.74
CA VAL A 91 -16.85 -5.14 -13.37
C VAL A 91 -17.40 -3.74 -13.60
N ASN A 92 -17.31 -2.86 -12.59
CA ASN A 92 -18.11 -1.64 -12.50
C ASN A 92 -17.33 -0.34 -12.65
N ALA A 93 -15.99 -0.36 -12.69
CA ALA A 93 -15.23 0.89 -12.86
C ALA A 93 -15.59 1.55 -14.19
N ASN A 94 -15.80 2.87 -14.20
CA ASN A 94 -16.14 3.60 -15.43
C ASN A 94 -14.93 3.70 -16.37
N GLU A 95 -13.75 3.85 -15.80
CA GLU A 95 -12.49 3.97 -16.53
C GLU A 95 -12.00 2.59 -16.98
N GLN A 96 -11.80 2.43 -18.29
CA GLN A 96 -11.33 1.15 -18.87
C GLN A 96 -9.98 0.73 -18.29
N ILE A 97 -9.09 1.69 -18.03
CA ILE A 97 -7.76 1.43 -17.47
C ILE A 97 -7.85 0.85 -16.05
N GLU A 98 -8.77 1.34 -15.21
CA GLU A 98 -9.00 0.84 -13.84
C GLU A 98 -9.61 -0.57 -13.89
N ARG A 99 -10.60 -0.79 -14.77
CA ARG A 99 -11.19 -2.13 -15.01
C ARG A 99 -10.11 -3.14 -15.41
N ASP A 100 -9.29 -2.80 -16.40
CA ASP A 100 -8.27 -3.69 -16.93
C ASP A 100 -7.15 -3.94 -15.93
N PHE A 101 -6.74 -2.92 -15.18
CA PHE A 101 -5.78 -3.10 -14.10
C PHE A 101 -6.34 -4.06 -13.04
N ALA A 102 -7.58 -3.86 -12.58
CA ALA A 102 -8.21 -4.72 -11.59
C ALA A 102 -8.32 -6.18 -12.08
N LYS A 103 -8.75 -6.40 -13.33
CA LYS A 103 -8.77 -7.75 -13.95
C LYS A 103 -7.38 -8.38 -13.98
N LYS A 104 -6.34 -7.62 -14.34
CA LYS A 104 -4.96 -8.12 -14.39
C LYS A 104 -4.42 -8.42 -13.00
N ALA A 105 -4.73 -7.58 -12.00
CA ALA A 105 -4.32 -7.75 -10.61
C ALA A 105 -4.90 -9.02 -9.99
N LEU A 106 -6.21 -9.24 -10.14
CA LEU A 106 -6.92 -10.39 -9.58
C LEU A 106 -6.54 -11.73 -10.25
N LYS A 107 -5.90 -11.69 -11.41
CA LYS A 107 -5.34 -12.88 -12.09
C LYS A 107 -3.91 -13.22 -11.66
N LYS A 108 -3.24 -12.37 -10.88
CA LYS A 108 -1.87 -12.65 -10.41
C LYS A 108 -1.89 -13.83 -9.43
N LYS A 109 -0.81 -14.63 -9.46
CA LYS A 109 -0.71 -15.85 -8.65
C LYS A 109 -0.34 -15.57 -7.20
N ARG A 110 0.19 -14.38 -6.91
CA ARG A 110 0.70 -14.01 -5.59
C ARG A 110 0.29 -12.59 -5.25
N ILE A 111 -0.34 -12.42 -4.10
CA ILE A 111 -0.62 -11.12 -3.51
C ILE A 111 0.49 -10.86 -2.49
N ARG A 112 1.07 -9.66 -2.53
CA ARG A 112 2.15 -9.22 -1.63
C ARG A 112 1.75 -7.93 -0.94
N VAL A 113 1.90 -7.88 0.38
CA VAL A 113 1.57 -6.71 1.19
C VAL A 113 2.85 -6.05 1.67
N VAL A 114 2.97 -4.74 1.44
CA VAL A 114 4.13 -3.94 1.85
C VAL A 114 3.66 -2.70 2.60
N LEU A 115 4.25 -2.50 3.77
CA LEU A 115 4.30 -1.20 4.43
C LEU A 115 5.65 -0.56 4.09
N HIS A 116 5.65 0.56 3.40
CA HIS A 116 6.79 1.45 3.30
C HIS A 116 6.75 2.46 4.46
N LEU A 117 7.70 2.35 5.39
CA LEU A 117 7.74 3.05 6.66
C LEU A 117 9.03 3.86 6.77
N GLU A 118 8.93 5.17 6.57
CA GLU A 118 10.02 6.09 6.82
C GLU A 118 9.94 6.63 8.25
N GLN A 119 11.08 6.63 8.95
CA GLN A 119 11.20 7.14 10.32
C GLN A 119 12.52 7.91 10.48
N PRO A 120 12.58 8.90 11.40
CA PRO A 120 13.82 9.59 11.72
C PRO A 120 14.95 8.61 12.09
N ILE A 121 16.13 8.84 11.52
CA ILE A 121 17.34 8.07 11.83
C ILE A 121 17.83 8.40 13.25
N HIS A 122 17.83 9.68 13.59
CA HIS A 122 18.19 10.18 14.92
C HIS A 122 16.93 10.40 15.75
N THR A 123 16.81 9.64 16.83
CA THR A 123 15.77 9.86 17.84
C THR A 123 16.16 11.06 18.68
N SER A 124 15.51 12.20 18.46
CA SER A 124 15.57 13.30 19.44
C SER A 124 14.44 13.11 20.47
N ARG A 125 14.51 13.80 21.61
CA ARG A 125 13.36 13.87 22.54
C ARG A 125 12.09 14.40 21.86
N LEU A 126 12.22 15.23 20.81
CA LEU A 126 11.09 15.72 20.02
C LEU A 126 10.56 14.68 19.01
N PHE A 127 11.40 13.77 18.52
CA PHE A 127 11.05 12.78 17.50
C PHE A 127 11.62 11.39 17.84
N PRO A 128 11.08 10.70 18.87
CA PRO A 128 11.49 9.34 19.18
C PRO A 128 11.06 8.36 18.09
N ARG A 129 11.78 7.24 17.94
CA ARG A 129 11.30 6.10 17.13
C ARG A 129 10.11 5.49 17.85
N ALA A 130 8.92 5.93 17.46
CA ALA A 130 7.68 5.45 18.06
C ALA A 130 7.34 4.02 17.64
N ILE A 131 7.89 3.54 16.52
CA ILE A 131 7.45 2.30 15.88
C ILE A 131 8.63 1.37 15.63
N ASN A 132 8.59 0.19 16.24
CA ASN A 132 9.50 -0.90 15.94
C ASN A 132 9.03 -1.65 14.68
N PRO A 133 9.77 -1.63 13.56
CA PRO A 133 9.36 -2.29 12.33
C PRO A 133 9.18 -3.81 12.48
N ALA A 134 9.96 -4.46 13.35
CA ALA A 134 9.87 -5.90 13.58
C ALA A 134 8.54 -6.29 14.23
N ASP A 135 8.10 -5.51 15.22
CA ASP A 135 6.83 -5.74 15.91
C ASP A 135 5.64 -5.51 14.98
N VAL A 136 5.69 -4.42 14.18
CA VAL A 136 4.69 -4.15 13.16
C VAL A 136 4.64 -5.28 12.14
N LYS A 137 5.79 -5.76 11.65
CA LYS A 137 5.84 -6.87 10.70
C LYS A 137 5.24 -8.15 11.27
N LEU A 138 5.53 -8.48 12.53
CA LEU A 138 4.97 -9.65 13.20
C LEU A 138 3.46 -9.56 13.32
N LYS A 139 2.93 -8.43 13.81
CA LYS A 139 1.48 -8.20 13.90
C LYS A 139 0.82 -8.20 12.53
N LEU A 140 1.40 -7.50 11.56
CA LEU A 140 0.86 -7.44 10.19
C LEU A 140 0.75 -8.84 9.60
N ARG A 141 1.79 -9.67 9.74
CA ARG A 141 1.74 -11.08 9.34
C ARG A 141 0.58 -11.83 9.98
N GLN A 142 0.33 -11.67 11.28
CA GLN A 142 -0.80 -12.31 11.94
C GLN A 142 -2.15 -11.90 11.32
N LYS A 143 -2.29 -10.62 10.96
CA LYS A 143 -3.54 -10.05 10.42
C LYS A 143 -3.79 -10.42 8.96
N VAL A 144 -2.75 -10.46 8.13
CA VAL A 144 -2.90 -10.67 6.68
C VAL A 144 -2.42 -12.05 6.20
N ARG A 145 -2.10 -13.01 7.08
CA ARG A 145 -1.52 -14.33 6.70
C ARG A 145 -2.28 -15.11 5.62
N ALA A 146 -3.60 -14.94 5.56
CA ALA A 146 -4.44 -15.61 4.55
C ALA A 146 -4.34 -14.96 3.15
N ILE A 147 -3.82 -13.73 3.10
CA ILE A 147 -3.62 -12.92 1.89
C ILE A 147 -2.14 -12.98 1.47
N ASP A 148 -1.23 -12.65 2.39
CA ASP A 148 0.22 -12.75 2.22
C ASP A 148 0.84 -13.35 3.49
N THR A 149 1.50 -14.49 3.34
CA THR A 149 2.20 -15.18 4.44
C THR A 149 3.50 -14.50 4.85
N HIS A 150 4.02 -13.61 3.99
CA HIS A 150 5.31 -12.93 4.13
C HIS A 150 5.22 -11.43 3.80
N PRO A 151 4.39 -10.65 4.52
CA PRO A 151 4.32 -9.22 4.32
C PRO A 151 5.63 -8.56 4.72
N LEU A 152 5.89 -7.40 4.13
CA LEU A 152 7.13 -6.66 4.32
C LEU A 152 6.87 -5.32 5.00
N VAL A 153 7.79 -4.93 5.87
CA VAL A 153 7.92 -3.56 6.38
C VAL A 153 9.31 -3.10 5.95
N VAL A 154 9.37 -2.05 5.14
CA VAL A 154 10.58 -1.59 4.46
C VAL A 154 10.71 -0.08 4.51
N ASP A 155 11.91 0.43 4.31
CA ASP A 155 12.23 1.84 4.10
C ASP A 155 12.96 2.01 2.74
N GLN A 156 13.39 3.24 2.43
CA GLN A 156 14.12 3.58 1.21
C GLN A 156 15.47 2.87 1.06
N LYS A 157 16.03 2.28 2.12
CA LYS A 157 17.31 1.54 2.09
C LYS A 157 17.11 0.09 1.67
N ASN A 158 15.90 -0.44 1.79
CA ASN A 158 15.60 -1.81 1.36
C ASN A 158 15.65 -1.94 -0.16
N LYS A 159 16.29 -3.01 -0.65
CA LYS A 159 16.27 -3.37 -2.07
C LYS A 159 14.94 -4.01 -2.44
N MET A 160 14.13 -3.31 -3.22
CA MET A 160 12.84 -3.77 -3.74
C MET A 160 12.86 -3.78 -5.28
N LEU A 161 11.77 -4.25 -5.89
CA LEU A 161 11.52 -4.13 -7.34
C LEU A 161 11.20 -2.68 -7.79
N TRP A 162 11.33 -1.74 -6.86
CA TRP A 162 11.31 -0.31 -7.06
C TRP A 162 12.37 0.31 -6.16
N SER A 163 12.82 1.51 -6.52
CA SER A 163 13.64 2.34 -5.64
C SER A 163 12.83 3.51 -5.11
N VAL A 164 13.18 4.00 -3.92
CA VAL A 164 12.56 5.19 -3.33
C VAL A 164 13.66 6.21 -3.06
N THR A 165 13.40 7.47 -3.42
CA THR A 165 14.27 8.62 -3.18
C THR A 165 13.48 9.76 -2.59
#